data_AF-A0A952W8I6-F1
#
_entry.id   AF-A0A952W8I6-F1
#
_cell.length_a   1.000
_cell.length_b   1.000
_cell.length_c   1.000
_cell.angle_alpha   90.00
_cell.angle_beta   90.00
_cell.angle_gamma   90.00
#
_symmetry.space_group_name_H-M   'P 1'
#
loop_
_entity.id
_entity.type
_entity.pdbx_description
1 polymer ?
#
loop_
_entity_poly.entity_id
_entity_poly.type
_entity_poly.pdbx_seq_one_letter_code
_entity_poly.pdbx_strand_id
1 'polypeptide(L)'
;MPRLARCAPIVFSAVFGSVALGAPDPVGIPLDTTTSLVTVEVCIPGGCDSDTSRVSGFLIFQLDDIDAPGQATLREFRLFLMDQIDIDINLGFIGRLRATGNSIDIQHALPLTPVGPVPIENDEFLFEDVPSRTAGLVAYNATGAPCLAFQSAGRPCVSTIDLATLGPTTIEQFSGTLVSANRIIDVESDIDLTIPLDANNPSLGTLRVVGTVRGSAFVPRNCPADFSGSSDPTSPDYGFPDGQVDGSDFFYFLDQFVLGNLLEADLTGSSDPTDPNYGVPDGQIDGSDFFYFLDLFVQGCS
;
A
#
# COMPACT_ATOMS: atom_id res chain seq x y z
N MET A 1 49.52 66.24 7.03
CA MET A 1 49.53 64.77 6.91
C MET A 1 48.13 64.24 7.22
N PRO A 2 47.30 63.92 6.21
CA PRO A 2 45.96 63.41 6.45
C PRO A 2 46.01 61.88 6.66
N ARG A 3 45.30 61.39 7.67
CA ARG A 3 45.18 59.95 7.98
C ARG A 3 44.13 59.33 7.05
N LEU A 4 44.55 58.33 6.26
CA LEU A 4 43.69 57.47 5.45
C LEU A 4 42.86 56.57 6.37
N ALA A 5 41.53 56.74 6.34
CA ALA A 5 40.57 55.86 7.01
C ALA A 5 40.47 54.53 6.25
N ARG A 6 40.73 53.41 6.94
CA ARG A 6 40.58 52.05 6.40
C ARG A 6 39.11 51.64 6.48
N CYS A 7 38.47 51.41 5.33
CA CYS A 7 37.17 50.75 5.27
C CYS A 7 37.32 49.25 5.59
N ALA A 8 36.50 48.74 6.51
CA ALA A 8 36.41 47.32 6.82
C ALA A 8 35.50 46.62 5.78
N PRO A 9 35.83 45.39 5.35
CA PRO A 9 34.99 44.63 4.43
C PRO A 9 33.73 44.14 5.15
N ILE A 10 32.57 44.45 4.58
CA ILE A 10 31.27 43.90 5.01
C ILE A 10 31.18 42.49 4.44
N VAL A 11 31.20 41.48 5.31
CA VAL A 11 30.96 40.08 4.95
C VAL A 11 29.45 39.86 4.87
N PHE A 12 28.93 39.70 3.66
CA PHE A 12 27.55 39.25 3.43
C PHE A 12 27.50 37.73 3.62
N SER A 13 26.99 37.27 4.76
CA SER A 13 26.55 35.87 4.91
C SER A 13 25.22 35.71 4.19
N ALA A 14 25.23 35.08 3.01
CA ALA A 14 24.02 34.62 2.36
C ALA A 14 23.49 33.39 3.11
N VAL A 15 22.38 33.55 3.84
CA VAL A 15 21.60 32.43 4.34
C VAL A 15 20.83 31.90 3.13
N PHE A 16 21.34 30.85 2.48
CA PHE A 16 20.55 30.07 1.55
C PHE A 16 19.54 29.29 2.39
N GLY A 17 18.31 29.79 2.44
CA GLY A 17 17.20 29.01 2.96
C GLY A 17 16.97 27.84 2.01
N SER A 18 17.22 26.62 2.48
CA SER A 18 16.85 25.41 1.76
C SER A 18 15.33 25.43 1.59
N VAL A 19 14.86 25.63 0.36
CA VAL A 19 13.46 25.39 0.02
C VAL A 19 13.29 23.88 0.15
N ALA A 20 12.53 23.41 1.14
CA ALA A 20 12.16 22.02 1.20
C ALA A 20 11.28 21.75 -0.01
N LEU A 21 11.83 21.06 -1.01
CA LEU A 21 11.01 20.44 -2.05
C LEU A 21 10.06 19.50 -1.30
N GLY A 22 8.76 19.62 -1.57
CA GLY A 22 7.76 18.71 -0.99
C GLY A 22 8.17 17.27 -1.31
N ALA A 23 8.02 16.38 -0.34
CA ALA A 23 8.21 14.96 -0.61
C ALA A 23 7.25 14.55 -1.76
N PRO A 24 7.68 13.69 -2.70
CA PRO A 24 6.82 13.18 -3.76
C PRO A 24 5.51 12.62 -3.21
N ASP A 25 4.47 12.64 -4.03
CA ASP A 25 3.21 12.01 -3.69
C ASP A 25 3.38 10.49 -3.50
N PRO A 26 2.59 9.85 -2.62
CA PRO A 26 2.61 8.40 -2.49
C PRO A 26 2.23 7.70 -3.80
N VAL A 27 2.98 6.66 -4.14
CA VAL A 27 2.76 5.81 -5.30
C VAL A 27 2.02 4.54 -4.90
N GLY A 28 0.86 4.32 -5.50
CA GLY A 28 0.13 3.05 -5.42
C GLY A 28 0.66 2.04 -6.44
N ILE A 29 1.05 0.86 -5.97
CA ILE A 29 1.64 -0.22 -6.77
C ILE A 29 0.68 -1.42 -6.74
N PRO A 30 -0.07 -1.68 -7.82
CA PRO A 30 -0.94 -2.85 -7.89
C PRO A 30 -0.10 -4.13 -7.96
N LEU A 31 -0.59 -5.19 -7.31
CA LEU A 31 0.07 -6.49 -7.30
C LEU A 31 -0.28 -7.33 -8.53
N ASP A 32 0.74 -7.95 -9.13
CA ASP A 32 0.59 -8.92 -10.20
C ASP A 32 0.19 -10.29 -9.62
N THR A 33 -1.07 -10.65 -9.84
CA THR A 33 -1.67 -11.91 -9.35
C THR A 33 -1.07 -13.18 -9.94
N THR A 34 -0.30 -13.08 -11.04
CA THR A 34 0.34 -14.23 -11.68
C THR A 34 1.69 -14.56 -11.05
N THR A 35 2.33 -13.56 -10.42
CA THR A 35 3.68 -13.68 -9.85
C THR A 35 3.71 -13.49 -8.33
N SER A 36 2.59 -13.04 -7.73
CA SER A 36 2.41 -12.90 -6.28
C SER A 36 1.76 -14.14 -5.65
N LEU A 37 2.47 -14.77 -4.71
CA LEU A 37 2.07 -16.03 -4.08
C LEU A 37 2.39 -16.01 -2.58
N VAL A 38 1.44 -16.47 -1.76
CA VAL A 38 1.65 -16.68 -0.33
C VAL A 38 1.25 -18.10 0.07
N THR A 39 2.04 -18.67 0.98
CA THR A 39 1.76 -19.93 1.65
C THR A 39 1.20 -19.64 3.04
N VAL A 40 0.02 -20.18 3.32
CA VAL A 40 -0.59 -20.16 4.63
C VAL A 40 -0.28 -21.50 5.29
N GLU A 41 0.48 -21.47 6.37
CA GLU A 41 0.83 -22.62 7.19
C GLU A 41 0.10 -22.55 8.53
N VAL A 42 -0.50 -23.66 8.95
CA VAL A 42 -1.07 -23.81 10.29
C VAL A 42 -0.32 -24.92 11.00
N CYS A 43 0.24 -24.59 12.16
CA CYS A 43 0.92 -25.53 13.03
C CYS A 43 0.17 -25.67 14.35
N ILE A 44 -0.02 -26.91 14.81
CA ILE A 44 -0.51 -27.25 16.14
C ILE A 44 0.45 -28.25 16.79
N PRO A 45 0.38 -28.50 18.12
CA PRO A 45 1.19 -29.54 18.74
C PRO A 45 1.02 -30.90 18.06
N GLY A 46 2.08 -31.37 17.39
CA GLY A 46 2.14 -32.67 16.73
C GLY A 46 2.07 -32.65 15.20
N GLY A 47 1.78 -31.51 14.56
CA GLY A 47 1.78 -31.44 13.10
C GLY A 47 1.51 -30.05 12.54
N CYS A 48 1.93 -29.84 11.30
CA CYS A 48 1.63 -28.67 10.50
C CYS A 48 1.06 -29.12 9.15
N ASP A 49 0.32 -28.23 8.51
CA ASP A 49 -0.06 -28.35 7.11
C ASP A 49 -0.10 -26.95 6.49
N SER A 50 0.02 -26.88 5.16
CA SER A 50 0.07 -25.61 4.45
C SER A 50 -0.61 -25.67 3.09
N ASP A 51 -1.07 -24.52 2.65
CA ASP A 51 -1.66 -24.33 1.33
C ASP A 51 -1.20 -22.99 0.74
N THR A 52 -1.27 -22.86 -0.58
CA THR A 52 -0.78 -21.68 -1.30
C THR A 52 -1.94 -20.96 -2.00
N SER A 53 -1.95 -19.64 -1.93
CA SER A 53 -2.89 -18.79 -2.66
C SER A 53 -2.14 -17.74 -3.47
N ARG A 54 -2.67 -17.42 -4.65
CA ARG A 54 -2.33 -16.18 -5.35
C ARG A 54 -2.80 -14.98 -4.54
N VAL A 55 -2.12 -13.85 -4.75
CA VAL A 55 -2.42 -12.60 -4.05
C VAL A 55 -2.74 -11.50 -5.05
N SER A 56 -3.83 -10.78 -4.80
CA SER A 56 -4.14 -9.49 -5.43
C SER A 56 -4.08 -8.37 -4.40
N GLY A 57 -4.10 -7.12 -4.83
CA GLY A 57 -4.14 -5.96 -3.95
C GLY A 57 -3.15 -4.90 -4.36
N PHE A 58 -2.62 -4.15 -3.40
CA PHE A 58 -1.70 -3.04 -3.67
C PHE A 58 -0.76 -2.75 -2.49
N LEU A 59 0.34 -2.07 -2.79
CA LEU A 59 1.24 -1.42 -1.84
C LEU A 59 1.23 0.08 -2.09
N ILE A 60 1.34 0.92 -1.06
CA ILE A 60 1.49 2.37 -1.21
C ILE A 60 2.79 2.80 -0.55
N PHE A 61 3.75 3.25 -1.36
CA PHE A 61 5.02 3.80 -0.89
C PHE A 61 5.08 5.29 -1.12
N GLN A 62 5.71 6.02 -0.21
CA GLN A 62 6.23 7.34 -0.52
C GLN A 62 7.74 7.26 -0.61
N LEU A 63 8.28 7.68 -1.74
CA LEU A 63 9.72 7.74 -2.01
C LEU A 63 10.24 9.15 -1.80
N ASP A 64 11.53 9.31 -1.56
CA ASP A 64 12.18 10.62 -1.50
C ASP A 64 12.46 11.20 -2.89
N ASP A 65 12.84 10.34 -3.84
CA ASP A 65 13.02 10.64 -5.26
C ASP A 65 12.46 9.47 -6.09
N ILE A 66 11.65 9.75 -7.11
CA ILE A 66 11.08 8.72 -7.98
C ILE A 66 12.13 8.20 -8.97
N ASP A 67 13.02 9.04 -9.48
CA ASP A 67 13.97 8.65 -10.52
C ASP A 67 15.19 7.91 -9.93
N ALA A 68 15.50 8.13 -8.64
CA ALA A 68 16.60 7.48 -7.91
C ALA A 68 16.30 7.37 -6.41
N PRO A 69 15.39 6.47 -5.99
CA PRO A 69 14.93 6.41 -4.62
C PRO A 69 16.04 6.01 -3.65
N GLY A 70 16.31 6.88 -2.67
CA GLY A 70 17.24 6.65 -1.57
C GLY A 70 16.55 6.27 -0.27
N GLN A 71 15.26 6.59 -0.14
CA GLN A 71 14.44 6.27 1.02
C GLN A 71 13.00 5.92 0.61
N ALA A 72 12.38 5.04 1.38
CA ALA A 72 10.97 4.70 1.24
C ALA A 72 10.23 4.80 2.58
N THR A 73 8.98 5.23 2.52
CA THR A 73 8.01 5.18 3.62
C THR A 73 6.83 4.34 3.19
N LEU A 74 6.52 3.26 3.90
CA LEU A 74 5.32 2.46 3.67
C LEU A 74 4.11 3.20 4.25
N ARG A 75 3.18 3.58 3.39
CA ARG A 75 1.96 4.31 3.76
C ARG A 75 0.81 3.35 4.04
N GLU A 76 0.60 2.40 3.14
CA GLU A 76 -0.50 1.43 3.21
C GLU A 76 -0.14 0.18 2.42
N PHE A 77 -0.76 -0.94 2.78
CA PHE A 77 -0.78 -2.12 1.93
C PHE A 77 -2.08 -2.88 2.17
N ARG A 78 -2.50 -3.63 1.15
CA ARG A 78 -3.62 -4.55 1.23
C ARG A 78 -3.39 -5.75 0.33
N LEU A 79 -3.49 -6.94 0.89
CA LEU A 79 -3.25 -8.22 0.25
C LEU A 79 -4.51 -9.09 0.37
N PHE A 80 -5.04 -9.55 -0.74
CA PHE A 80 -6.18 -10.46 -0.80
C PHE A 80 -5.76 -11.81 -1.32
N LEU A 81 -6.02 -12.86 -0.55
CA LEU A 81 -5.83 -14.23 -1.00
C LEU A 81 -7.00 -14.60 -1.93
N MET A 82 -6.66 -14.94 -3.18
CA MET A 82 -7.64 -15.20 -4.24
C MET A 82 -8.17 -16.63 -4.24
N ASP A 83 -7.41 -17.57 -3.70
CA ASP A 83 -7.73 -18.99 -3.70
C ASP A 83 -8.27 -19.41 -2.32
N GLN A 84 -9.12 -20.44 -2.28
CA GLN A 84 -9.55 -21.04 -1.01
C GLN A 84 -8.35 -21.73 -0.37
N ILE A 85 -8.13 -21.48 0.91
CA ILE A 85 -7.07 -22.12 1.70
C ILE A 85 -7.65 -23.36 2.37
N ASP A 86 -7.10 -24.53 2.07
CA ASP A 86 -7.51 -25.82 2.62
C ASP A 86 -6.37 -26.45 3.46
N ILE A 87 -6.59 -26.57 4.76
CA ILE A 87 -5.63 -27.12 5.73
C ILE A 87 -6.19 -28.43 6.31
N ASP A 88 -5.36 -29.47 6.38
CA ASP A 88 -5.70 -30.81 6.81
C ASP A 88 -4.58 -31.50 7.63
N ILE A 89 -4.47 -31.11 8.90
CA ILE A 89 -3.50 -31.69 9.84
C ILE A 89 -4.01 -33.03 10.36
N ASN A 90 -3.42 -34.13 9.90
CA ASN A 90 -3.77 -35.49 10.31
C ASN A 90 -2.76 -36.07 11.31
N LEU A 91 -3.16 -36.23 12.58
CA LEU A 91 -2.33 -36.78 13.66
C LEU A 91 -2.58 -38.29 13.89
N GLY A 92 -3.14 -38.98 12.89
CA GLY A 92 -3.47 -40.40 12.97
C GLY A 92 -4.55 -40.69 14.01
N PHE A 93 -4.30 -41.63 14.93
CA PHE A 93 -5.27 -42.00 15.97
C PHE A 93 -5.43 -40.92 17.05
N ILE A 94 -4.52 -39.94 17.11
CA ILE A 94 -4.56 -38.85 18.08
C ILE A 94 -5.67 -37.85 17.74
N GLY A 95 -5.96 -37.65 16.45
CA GLY A 95 -6.98 -36.71 15.99
C GLY A 95 -6.67 -36.11 14.62
N ARG A 96 -7.49 -35.13 14.24
CA ARG A 96 -7.38 -34.42 12.95
C ARG A 96 -7.94 -33.01 13.08
N LEU A 97 -7.31 -32.03 12.44
CA LEU A 97 -7.82 -30.67 12.25
C LEU A 97 -7.98 -30.42 10.75
N ARG A 98 -9.19 -30.07 10.33
CA ARG A 98 -9.44 -29.51 8.99
C ARG A 98 -9.84 -28.06 9.12
N ALA A 99 -9.29 -27.18 8.32
CA ALA A 99 -9.72 -25.79 8.24
C ALA A 99 -9.82 -25.35 6.78
N THR A 100 -10.80 -24.50 6.49
CA THR A 100 -11.03 -23.91 5.17
C THR A 100 -11.20 -22.41 5.32
N GLY A 101 -10.36 -21.62 4.66
CA GLY A 101 -10.39 -20.16 4.69
C GLY A 101 -10.80 -19.57 3.36
N ASN A 102 -11.67 -18.56 3.38
CA ASN A 102 -12.11 -17.82 2.20
C ASN A 102 -12.03 -16.31 2.45
N SER A 103 -11.73 -15.55 1.40
CA SER A 103 -11.66 -14.08 1.43
C SER A 103 -10.76 -13.56 2.55
N ILE A 104 -9.57 -14.16 2.67
CA ILE A 104 -8.57 -13.72 3.64
C ILE A 104 -7.91 -12.44 3.11
N ASP A 105 -7.94 -11.40 3.94
CA ASP A 105 -7.40 -10.07 3.66
C ASP A 105 -6.33 -9.74 4.73
N ILE A 106 -5.17 -9.27 4.30
CA ILE A 106 -4.08 -8.80 5.16
C ILE A 106 -3.80 -7.35 4.78
N GLN A 107 -4.02 -6.42 5.70
CA GLN A 107 -3.93 -4.99 5.43
C GLN A 107 -3.17 -4.24 6.53
N HIS A 108 -2.75 -3.02 6.24
CA HIS A 108 -2.17 -2.12 7.24
C HIS A 108 -3.18 -1.86 8.37
N ALA A 109 -2.75 -1.98 9.63
CA ALA A 109 -3.62 -1.74 10.78
C ALA A 109 -4.00 -0.25 10.93
N LEU A 110 -5.21 0.00 11.45
CA LEU A 110 -5.64 1.36 11.82
C LEU A 110 -5.14 1.75 13.22
N PRO A 111 -4.78 3.04 13.46
CA PRO A 111 -4.74 4.13 12.48
C PRO A 111 -3.57 3.98 11.49
N LEU A 112 -3.79 4.34 10.21
CA LEU A 112 -2.79 4.27 9.13
C LEU A 112 -1.61 5.21 9.43
N THR A 113 -0.67 4.71 10.23
CA THR A 113 0.52 5.45 10.63
C THR A 113 1.63 5.05 9.65
N PRO A 114 2.18 5.99 8.87
CA PRO A 114 3.28 5.67 7.95
C PRO A 114 4.44 5.01 8.68
N VAL A 115 5.02 3.97 8.10
CA VAL A 115 6.19 3.26 8.63
C VAL A 115 7.43 3.68 7.82
N GLY A 116 8.46 4.17 8.50
CA GLY A 116 9.66 4.75 7.88
C GLY A 116 9.80 6.26 8.14
N PRO A 117 10.62 6.98 7.34
CA PRO A 117 11.36 6.49 6.18
C PRO A 117 12.45 5.48 6.54
N VAL A 118 12.71 4.52 5.65
CA VAL A 118 13.83 3.56 5.72
C VAL A 118 14.74 3.76 4.50
N PRO A 119 16.05 3.54 4.62
CA PRO A 119 16.96 3.64 3.48
C PRO A 119 16.70 2.52 2.46
N ILE A 120 16.93 2.83 1.18
CA ILE A 120 17.04 1.84 0.10
C ILE A 120 18.53 1.67 -0.23
N GLU A 121 19.09 0.51 0.04
CA GLU A 121 20.51 0.21 -0.20
C GLU A 121 20.64 -1.02 -1.10
N ASN A 122 21.31 -0.89 -2.25
CA ASN A 122 21.38 -1.95 -3.27
C ASN A 122 19.98 -2.44 -3.72
N ASP A 123 19.07 -1.48 -3.91
CA ASP A 123 17.66 -1.70 -4.23
C ASP A 123 16.87 -2.44 -3.15
N GLU A 124 17.44 -2.74 -1.97
CA GLU A 124 16.77 -3.43 -0.87
C GLU A 124 16.21 -2.44 0.16
N PHE A 125 15.03 -2.76 0.71
CA PHE A 125 14.44 -2.07 1.86
C PHE A 125 14.06 -3.04 2.97
N LEU A 126 13.98 -2.53 4.19
CA LEU A 126 13.49 -3.28 5.36
C LEU A 126 12.68 -2.34 6.27
N PHE A 127 11.39 -2.64 6.42
CA PHE A 127 10.55 -2.07 7.47
C PHE A 127 10.41 -3.09 8.60
N GLU A 128 10.72 -2.68 9.81
CA GLU A 128 10.51 -3.49 11.02
C GLU A 128 9.17 -3.15 11.66
N ASP A 129 8.60 -4.13 12.36
CA ASP A 129 7.41 -3.98 13.18
C ASP A 129 6.20 -3.34 12.45
N VAL A 130 5.95 -3.73 11.19
CA VAL A 130 4.86 -3.17 10.39
C VAL A 130 3.50 -3.58 10.98
N PRO A 131 2.67 -2.63 11.43
CA PRO A 131 1.34 -2.96 11.95
C PRO A 131 0.46 -3.56 10.86
N SER A 132 -0.17 -4.69 11.16
CA SER A 132 -1.04 -5.40 10.23
C SER A 132 -2.36 -5.79 10.88
N ARG A 133 -3.36 -6.05 10.07
CA ARG A 133 -4.63 -6.62 10.49
C ARG A 133 -5.05 -7.65 9.47
N THR A 134 -5.58 -8.76 9.96
CA THR A 134 -6.20 -9.77 9.11
C THR A 134 -7.72 -9.68 9.17
N ALA A 135 -8.39 -10.04 8.08
CA ALA A 135 -9.84 -10.19 8.00
C ALA A 135 -10.18 -11.42 7.14
N GLY A 136 -11.43 -11.88 7.21
CA GLY A 136 -11.91 -13.08 6.52
C GLY A 136 -12.41 -14.14 7.50
N LEU A 137 -12.98 -15.20 6.94
CA LEU A 137 -13.59 -16.29 7.72
C LEU A 137 -12.82 -17.59 7.52
N VAL A 138 -12.48 -18.25 8.63
CA VAL A 138 -11.86 -19.58 8.63
C VAL A 138 -12.77 -20.56 9.36
N ALA A 139 -13.36 -21.49 8.62
CA ALA A 139 -14.13 -22.59 9.21
C ALA A 139 -13.18 -23.72 9.59
N TYR A 140 -13.37 -24.35 10.76
CA TYR A 140 -12.59 -25.51 11.16
C TYR A 140 -13.44 -26.63 11.75
N ASN A 141 -12.91 -27.85 11.65
CA ASN A 141 -13.43 -29.07 12.25
C ASN A 141 -12.27 -29.88 12.84
N ALA A 142 -12.24 -29.95 14.17
CA ALA A 142 -11.24 -30.66 14.95
C ALA A 142 -11.83 -31.93 15.57
N THR A 143 -11.03 -32.99 15.64
CA THR A 143 -11.35 -34.26 16.30
C THR A 143 -10.15 -34.72 17.13
N GLY A 144 -10.39 -35.51 18.18
CA GLY A 144 -9.33 -36.04 19.04
C GLY A 144 -8.61 -34.95 19.86
N ALA A 145 -7.28 -35.03 19.97
CA ALA A 145 -6.50 -34.12 20.79
C ALA A 145 -6.59 -32.63 20.36
N PRO A 146 -6.58 -32.26 19.06
CA PRO A 146 -6.86 -30.89 18.64
C PRO A 146 -8.18 -30.34 19.19
N CYS A 147 -9.26 -31.15 19.15
CA CYS A 147 -10.57 -30.78 19.69
C CYS A 147 -10.52 -30.54 21.20
N LEU A 148 -9.82 -31.41 21.96
CA LEU A 148 -9.62 -31.20 23.40
C LEU A 148 -8.81 -29.93 23.70
N ALA A 149 -7.80 -29.62 22.88
CA ALA A 149 -7.02 -28.40 23.01
C ALA A 149 -7.90 -27.15 22.78
N PHE A 150 -8.70 -27.12 21.72
CA PHE A 150 -9.67 -26.03 21.47
C PHE A 150 -10.69 -25.90 22.62
N GLN A 151 -11.23 -27.01 23.13
CA GLN A 151 -12.18 -26.99 24.26
C GLN A 151 -11.54 -26.45 25.54
N SER A 152 -10.27 -26.77 25.80
CA SER A 152 -9.54 -26.24 26.96
C SER A 152 -9.32 -24.71 26.88
N ALA A 153 -9.26 -24.17 25.66
CA ALA A 153 -9.23 -22.73 25.39
C ALA A 153 -10.64 -22.09 25.30
N GLY A 154 -11.70 -22.83 25.67
CA GLY A 154 -13.08 -22.33 25.64
C GLY A 154 -13.70 -22.26 24.23
N ARG A 155 -13.14 -22.97 23.24
CA ARG A 155 -13.63 -22.98 21.86
C ARG A 155 -14.29 -24.32 21.51
N PRO A 156 -15.36 -24.34 20.69
CA PRO A 156 -15.97 -25.60 20.24
C PRO A 156 -15.05 -26.32 19.25
N CYS A 157 -15.24 -27.63 19.05
CA CYS A 157 -14.43 -28.41 18.11
C CYS A 157 -14.78 -28.15 16.64
N VAL A 158 -15.94 -27.56 16.38
CA VAL A 158 -16.35 -27.10 15.05
C VAL A 158 -16.80 -25.66 15.22
N SER A 159 -16.18 -24.74 14.47
CA SER A 159 -16.53 -23.33 14.50
C SER A 159 -16.12 -22.62 13.22
N THR A 160 -16.50 -21.36 13.13
CA THR A 160 -15.89 -20.38 12.23
C THR A 160 -15.20 -19.32 13.07
N ILE A 161 -13.99 -18.96 12.67
CA ILE A 161 -13.20 -17.87 13.26
C ILE A 161 -13.28 -16.69 12.28
N ASP A 162 -13.66 -15.52 12.79
CA ASP A 162 -13.52 -14.27 12.08
C ASP A 162 -12.14 -13.68 12.40
N LEU A 163 -11.26 -13.64 11.39
CA LEU A 163 -9.90 -13.13 11.53
C LEU A 163 -9.87 -11.66 11.96
N ALA A 164 -10.92 -10.90 11.64
CA ALA A 164 -11.03 -9.50 12.05
C ALA A 164 -11.14 -9.31 13.57
N THR A 165 -11.46 -10.38 14.31
CA THR A 165 -11.57 -10.41 15.78
C THR A 165 -10.25 -10.72 16.49
N LEU A 166 -9.21 -11.13 15.75
CA LEU A 166 -7.89 -11.43 16.33
C LEU A 166 -7.13 -10.16 16.76
N GLY A 167 -7.60 -8.98 16.35
CA GLY A 167 -6.95 -7.70 16.64
C GLY A 167 -5.82 -7.37 15.67
N PRO A 168 -5.13 -6.24 15.88
CA PRO A 168 -3.93 -5.92 15.12
C PRO A 168 -2.78 -6.87 15.47
N THR A 169 -2.00 -7.20 14.47
CA THR A 169 -0.78 -8.00 14.54
C THR A 169 0.39 -7.18 14.02
N THR A 170 1.59 -7.73 14.07
CA THR A 170 2.79 -7.06 13.56
C THR A 170 3.49 -8.01 12.60
N ILE A 171 3.86 -7.50 11.43
CA ILE A 171 4.80 -8.18 10.53
C ILE A 171 6.18 -7.75 11.03
N GLU A 172 6.95 -8.68 11.59
CA GLU A 172 8.25 -8.38 12.22
C GLU A 172 9.22 -7.77 11.20
N GLN A 173 9.23 -8.31 9.99
CA GLN A 173 10.05 -7.84 8.88
C GLN A 173 9.22 -7.80 7.60
N PHE A 174 9.04 -6.60 7.07
CA PHE A 174 8.49 -6.36 5.75
C PHE A 174 9.64 -5.84 4.87
N SER A 175 10.26 -6.74 4.13
CA SER A 175 11.45 -6.47 3.33
C SER A 175 11.19 -6.74 1.86
N GLY A 176 12.13 -6.34 1.01
CA GLY A 176 12.01 -6.56 -0.41
C GLY A 176 13.04 -5.79 -1.22
N THR A 177 12.83 -5.80 -2.53
CA THR A 177 13.51 -4.92 -3.46
C THR A 177 12.55 -3.87 -4.04
N LEU A 178 13.08 -2.69 -4.29
CA LEU A 178 12.41 -1.58 -4.96
C LEU A 178 13.36 -1.01 -5.99
N VAL A 179 13.02 -1.18 -7.27
CA VAL A 179 13.81 -0.67 -8.39
C VAL A 179 12.97 0.37 -9.11
N SER A 180 13.55 1.55 -9.35
CA SER A 180 12.95 2.55 -10.24
C SER A 180 13.77 2.66 -11.52
N ALA A 181 13.14 2.40 -12.66
CA ALA A 181 13.76 2.55 -13.96
C ALA A 181 12.75 3.11 -14.96
N ASN A 182 13.11 4.20 -15.65
CA ASN A 182 12.22 4.89 -16.58
C ASN A 182 10.86 5.25 -15.95
N ARG A 183 10.87 5.59 -14.65
CA ARG A 183 9.69 5.90 -13.83
C ARG A 183 8.71 4.75 -13.64
N ILE A 184 9.10 3.54 -14.00
CA ILE A 184 8.42 2.32 -13.56
C ILE A 184 9.06 1.93 -12.25
N ILE A 185 8.24 1.85 -11.20
CA ILE A 185 8.63 1.31 -9.91
C ILE A 185 8.22 -0.15 -9.88
N ASP A 186 9.20 -1.03 -9.88
CA ASP A 186 9.02 -2.45 -9.64
C ASP A 186 9.30 -2.73 -8.16
N VAL A 187 8.36 -3.41 -7.49
CA VAL A 187 8.52 -3.88 -6.11
C VAL A 187 8.35 -5.37 -6.05
N GLU A 188 9.28 -6.02 -5.36
CA GLU A 188 9.16 -7.39 -4.88
C GLU A 188 9.29 -7.36 -3.36
N SER A 189 8.26 -7.78 -2.63
CA SER A 189 8.28 -7.77 -1.17
C SER A 189 7.99 -9.14 -0.59
N ASP A 190 8.75 -9.51 0.43
CA ASP A 190 8.54 -10.71 1.21
C ASP A 190 7.64 -10.42 2.41
N ILE A 191 6.68 -11.30 2.61
CA ILE A 191 5.76 -11.29 3.75
C ILE A 191 6.15 -12.47 4.65
N ASP A 192 6.37 -12.22 5.93
CA ASP A 192 6.44 -13.25 6.97
C ASP A 192 5.66 -12.79 8.20
N LEU A 193 4.42 -13.28 8.30
CA LEU A 193 3.50 -12.93 9.37
C LEU A 193 3.21 -14.18 10.18
N THR A 194 3.50 -14.15 11.49
CA THR A 194 3.16 -15.25 12.40
C THR A 194 2.17 -14.77 13.46
N ILE A 195 1.04 -15.45 13.58
CA ILE A 195 -0.06 -15.13 14.50
C ILE A 195 -0.36 -16.37 15.35
N PRO A 196 -0.45 -16.26 16.69
CA PRO A 196 -0.95 -17.37 17.49
C PRO A 196 -2.44 -17.62 17.17
N LEU A 197 -2.86 -18.89 17.07
CA LEU A 197 -4.28 -19.24 16.84
C LEU A 197 -5.20 -18.73 17.95
N ASP A 198 -4.66 -18.55 19.15
CA ASP A 198 -5.30 -17.89 20.29
C ASP A 198 -4.26 -17.06 21.05
N ALA A 199 -4.42 -15.74 21.06
CA ALA A 199 -3.52 -14.83 21.75
C ALA A 199 -3.40 -15.11 23.26
N ASN A 200 -4.45 -15.66 23.89
CA ASN A 200 -4.41 -16.02 25.31
C ASN A 200 -3.79 -17.42 25.55
N ASN A 201 -3.67 -18.24 24.51
CA ASN A 201 -3.13 -19.60 24.57
C ASN A 201 -2.19 -19.88 23.39
N PRO A 202 -1.00 -19.24 23.31
CA PRO A 202 -0.10 -19.39 22.16
C PRO A 202 0.39 -20.82 21.90
N SER A 203 0.34 -21.69 22.92
CA SER A 203 0.69 -23.11 22.79
C SER A 203 -0.34 -23.93 21.99
N LEU A 204 -1.51 -23.37 21.69
CA LEU A 204 -2.54 -24.02 20.87
C LEU A 204 -2.07 -24.23 19.44
N GLY A 205 -1.24 -23.32 18.93
CA GLY A 205 -0.71 -23.35 17.57
C GLY A 205 -0.50 -21.97 16.99
N THR A 206 0.05 -21.94 15.78
CA THR A 206 0.36 -20.73 15.02
C THR A 206 -0.23 -20.82 13.62
N LEU A 207 -0.67 -19.66 13.12
CA LEU A 207 -0.94 -19.37 11.73
C LEU A 207 0.26 -18.58 11.22
N ARG A 208 0.94 -19.05 10.18
CA ARG A 208 2.02 -18.33 9.51
C ARG A 208 1.65 -18.07 8.07
N VAL A 209 1.82 -16.84 7.60
CA VAL A 209 1.66 -16.46 6.21
C VAL A 209 3.03 -16.03 5.70
N VAL A 210 3.58 -16.79 4.76
CA VAL A 210 4.89 -16.52 4.17
C VAL A 210 4.81 -16.51 2.65
N GLY A 211 5.43 -15.55 2.00
CA GLY A 211 5.48 -15.53 0.55
C GLY A 211 6.05 -14.25 -0.02
N THR A 212 5.92 -14.10 -1.33
CA THR A 212 6.46 -12.96 -2.07
C THR A 212 5.34 -12.34 -2.89
N VAL A 213 5.21 -11.03 -2.82
CA VAL A 213 4.30 -10.23 -3.63
C VAL A 213 5.10 -9.35 -4.58
N ARG A 214 4.62 -9.22 -5.81
CA ARG A 214 5.27 -8.43 -6.86
C ARG A 214 4.28 -7.46 -7.45
N GLY A 215 4.72 -6.24 -7.71
CA GLY A 215 3.91 -5.21 -8.33
C GLY A 215 4.77 -4.27 -9.16
N SER A 216 4.13 -3.58 -10.08
CA SER A 216 4.76 -2.57 -10.91
C SER A 216 3.81 -1.41 -11.09
N ALA A 217 4.30 -0.19 -11.02
CA ALA A 217 3.53 1.01 -11.31
C ALA A 217 4.36 1.99 -12.13
N PHE A 218 3.75 2.55 -13.16
CA PHE A 218 4.29 3.74 -13.80
C PHE A 218 3.97 4.95 -12.94
N VAL A 219 4.98 5.77 -12.65
CA VAL A 219 4.79 7.05 -11.96
C VAL A 219 4.91 8.15 -13.01
N PRO A 220 3.82 8.85 -13.35
CA PRO A 220 3.88 9.99 -14.24
C PRO A 220 4.89 11.00 -13.72
N ARG A 221 5.61 11.72 -14.61
CA ARG A 221 6.15 13.04 -14.20
C ARG A 221 4.98 13.86 -13.70
N ASN A 222 5.19 14.95 -12.95
CA ASN A 222 4.06 15.79 -12.56
C ASN A 222 3.25 16.15 -13.81
N CYS A 223 2.14 15.43 -13.98
CA CYS A 223 1.19 15.53 -15.07
C CYS A 223 -0.11 15.80 -14.33
N PRO A 224 -0.37 17.05 -13.95
CA PRO A 224 -1.49 17.34 -13.05
C PRO A 224 -2.86 17.03 -13.67
N ALA A 225 -2.91 16.66 -14.96
CA ALA A 225 -4.10 16.19 -15.67
C ALA A 225 -4.05 14.71 -16.09
N ASP A 226 -3.08 13.93 -15.61
CA ASP A 226 -3.05 12.47 -15.76
C ASP A 226 -3.76 11.85 -14.56
N PHE A 227 -5.01 11.47 -14.76
CA PHE A 227 -5.91 10.96 -13.74
C PHE A 227 -6.28 9.49 -13.96
N SER A 228 -6.19 8.96 -15.18
CA SER A 228 -6.63 7.61 -15.46
C SER A 228 -6.04 7.00 -16.74
N GLY A 229 -5.56 5.76 -16.63
CA GLY A 229 -5.13 4.93 -17.74
C GLY A 229 -6.26 4.24 -18.52
N SER A 230 -7.52 4.50 -18.19
CA SER A 230 -8.64 3.94 -18.94
C SER A 230 -9.89 4.82 -18.86
N SER A 231 -10.57 5.00 -20.00
CA SER A 231 -11.89 5.64 -20.04
C SER A 231 -13.06 4.70 -19.64
N ASP A 232 -12.80 3.42 -19.34
CA ASP A 232 -13.82 2.44 -18.97
C ASP A 232 -13.91 2.30 -17.44
N PRO A 233 -15.02 2.73 -16.79
CA PRO A 233 -15.20 2.62 -15.34
C PRO A 233 -15.14 1.19 -14.76
N THR A 234 -15.17 0.17 -15.62
CA THR A 234 -15.01 -1.24 -15.20
C THR A 234 -13.57 -1.74 -15.31
N SER A 235 -12.68 -0.95 -15.91
CA SER A 235 -11.27 -1.26 -16.01
C SER A 235 -10.57 -1.15 -14.64
N PRO A 236 -9.62 -2.04 -14.32
CA PRO A 236 -8.77 -1.86 -13.14
C PRO A 236 -7.93 -0.58 -13.18
N ASP A 237 -7.67 -0.03 -14.37
CA ASP A 237 -6.86 1.18 -14.58
C ASP A 237 -7.71 2.49 -14.50
N TYR A 238 -9.02 2.38 -14.23
CA TYR A 238 -9.90 3.54 -14.09
C TYR A 238 -9.61 4.30 -12.79
N GLY A 239 -9.27 5.59 -12.89
CA GLY A 239 -8.83 6.43 -11.77
C GLY A 239 -7.39 6.18 -11.31
N PHE A 240 -6.59 5.49 -12.12
CA PHE A 240 -5.16 5.30 -11.87
C PHE A 240 -4.35 5.97 -12.98
N PRO A 241 -3.56 7.01 -12.69
CA PRO A 241 -2.70 7.68 -13.67
C PRO A 241 -1.75 6.71 -14.40
N ASP A 242 -1.53 6.91 -15.70
CA ASP A 242 -0.75 5.98 -16.54
C ASP A 242 0.49 6.58 -17.21
N GLY A 243 0.72 7.86 -17.01
CA GLY A 243 1.82 8.62 -17.58
C GLY A 243 1.51 9.41 -18.82
N GLN A 244 0.28 9.35 -19.28
CA GLN A 244 -0.18 10.02 -20.47
C GLN A 244 -1.34 10.94 -20.10
N VAL A 245 -1.51 11.99 -20.89
CA VAL A 245 -2.67 12.86 -20.76
C VAL A 245 -3.42 12.72 -22.07
N ASP A 246 -4.47 11.90 -22.05
CA ASP A 246 -5.23 11.48 -23.22
C ASP A 246 -6.75 11.39 -22.98
N GLY A 247 -7.49 10.79 -23.91
CA GLY A 247 -8.95 10.70 -23.78
C GLY A 247 -9.44 10.07 -22.48
N SER A 248 -8.67 9.16 -21.89
CA SER A 248 -8.98 8.46 -20.64
C SER A 248 -9.08 9.44 -19.48
N ASP A 249 -8.10 10.33 -19.33
CA ASP A 249 -8.08 11.37 -18.29
C ASP A 249 -9.22 12.35 -18.46
N PHE A 250 -9.50 12.75 -19.70
CA PHE A 250 -10.59 13.67 -20.00
C PHE A 250 -11.95 13.09 -19.59
N PHE A 251 -12.21 11.81 -19.91
CA PHE A 251 -13.46 11.15 -19.52
C PHE A 251 -13.55 10.91 -18.02
N TYR A 252 -12.47 10.49 -17.37
CA TYR A 252 -12.43 10.35 -15.92
C TYR A 252 -12.69 11.69 -15.22
N PHE A 253 -12.01 12.77 -15.64
CA PHE A 253 -12.23 14.11 -15.10
C PHE A 253 -13.67 14.55 -15.25
N LEU A 254 -14.28 14.35 -16.43
CA LEU A 254 -15.70 14.68 -16.65
C LEU A 254 -16.62 13.92 -15.71
N ASP A 255 -16.36 12.63 -15.47
CA ASP A 255 -17.13 11.84 -14.53
C ASP A 255 -17.00 12.40 -13.10
N GLN A 256 -15.79 12.72 -12.65
CA GLN A 256 -15.56 13.34 -11.32
C GLN A 256 -16.20 14.73 -11.21
N PHE A 257 -16.09 15.55 -12.25
CA PHE A 257 -16.66 16.89 -12.34
C PHE A 257 -18.19 16.86 -12.23
N VAL A 258 -18.85 15.96 -12.97
CA VAL A 258 -20.31 15.79 -12.94
C VAL A 258 -20.79 15.18 -11.61
N LEU A 259 -19.99 14.31 -11.00
CA LEU A 259 -20.26 13.75 -9.66
C LEU A 259 -20.04 14.77 -8.53
N GLY A 260 -19.38 15.90 -8.80
CA GLY A 260 -19.06 16.91 -7.79
C GLY A 260 -18.01 16.44 -6.79
N ASN A 261 -17.03 15.64 -7.23
CA ASN A 261 -15.96 15.14 -6.37
C ASN A 261 -14.89 16.22 -6.15
N LEU A 262 -15.03 16.97 -5.05
CA LEU A 262 -14.12 18.06 -4.67
C LEU A 262 -12.66 17.62 -4.44
N LEU A 263 -12.39 16.32 -4.26
CA LEU A 263 -11.00 15.87 -4.07
C LEU A 263 -10.25 15.72 -5.40
N GLU A 264 -10.98 15.48 -6.49
CA GLU A 264 -10.40 15.17 -7.81
C GLU A 264 -10.64 16.28 -8.83
N ALA A 265 -11.77 17.00 -8.73
CA ALA A 265 -12.20 17.94 -9.77
C ALA A 265 -12.12 19.43 -9.38
N ASP A 266 -11.84 19.76 -8.11
CA ASP A 266 -11.52 21.13 -7.66
C ASP A 266 -10.01 21.33 -7.81
N LEU A 267 -9.62 21.93 -8.93
CA LEU A 267 -8.23 22.10 -9.34
C LEU A 267 -7.78 23.56 -9.21
N THR A 268 -8.70 24.52 -9.30
CA THR A 268 -8.36 25.94 -9.22
C THR A 268 -9.53 26.86 -8.87
N GLY A 269 -9.24 27.93 -8.13
CA GLY A 269 -10.17 29.05 -7.92
C GLY A 269 -10.19 30.11 -9.03
N SER A 270 -9.46 29.94 -10.14
CA SER A 270 -9.50 30.90 -11.25
C SER A 270 -9.08 30.28 -12.59
N SER A 271 -9.77 30.66 -13.67
CA SER A 271 -9.37 30.32 -15.05
C SER A 271 -8.33 31.29 -15.64
N ASP A 272 -7.91 32.34 -14.92
CA ASP A 272 -6.94 33.33 -15.41
C ASP A 272 -5.53 32.96 -14.94
N PRO A 273 -4.60 32.59 -15.85
CA PRO A 273 -3.22 32.23 -15.50
C PRO A 273 -2.41 33.33 -14.79
N THR A 274 -2.92 34.57 -14.76
CA THR A 274 -2.31 35.70 -14.06
C THR A 274 -2.84 35.90 -12.64
N ASP A 275 -3.90 35.18 -12.26
CA ASP A 275 -4.50 35.24 -10.93
C ASP A 275 -3.69 34.40 -9.92
N PRO A 276 -3.45 34.88 -8.69
CA PRO A 276 -2.79 34.10 -7.65
C PRO A 276 -3.50 32.78 -7.24
N ASN A 277 -4.78 32.62 -7.56
CA ASN A 277 -5.54 31.40 -7.29
C ASN A 277 -5.52 30.40 -8.46
N TYR A 278 -4.81 30.70 -9.55
CA TYR A 278 -4.63 29.78 -10.68
C TYR A 278 -3.83 28.55 -10.24
N GLY A 279 -4.42 27.35 -10.42
CA GLY A 279 -3.90 26.08 -9.91
C GLY A 279 -3.98 25.89 -8.40
N VAL A 280 -4.81 26.67 -7.70
CA VAL A 280 -5.06 26.53 -6.27
C VAL A 280 -6.53 26.19 -6.04
N PRO A 281 -6.87 24.97 -5.57
CA PRO A 281 -8.25 24.57 -5.27
C PRO A 281 -8.95 25.53 -4.30
N ASP A 282 -10.25 25.81 -4.52
CA ASP A 282 -11.01 26.83 -3.76
C ASP A 282 -12.26 26.30 -3.03
N GLY A 283 -12.50 24.99 -3.09
CA GLY A 283 -13.64 24.31 -2.51
C GLY A 283 -14.89 24.31 -3.40
N GLN A 284 -14.78 24.72 -4.67
CA GLN A 284 -15.87 24.74 -5.64
C GLN A 284 -15.45 24.01 -6.91
N ILE A 285 -16.43 23.39 -7.60
CA ILE A 285 -16.24 22.83 -8.93
C ILE A 285 -17.05 23.69 -9.89
N ASP A 286 -16.37 24.46 -10.73
CA ASP A 286 -17.00 25.34 -11.71
C ASP A 286 -16.25 25.40 -13.05
N GLY A 287 -16.55 26.41 -13.86
CA GLY A 287 -15.91 26.57 -15.17
C GLY A 287 -14.40 26.76 -15.08
N SER A 288 -13.90 27.27 -13.96
CA SER A 288 -12.48 27.52 -13.71
C SER A 288 -11.69 26.22 -13.72
N ASP A 289 -12.17 25.21 -12.99
CA ASP A 289 -11.55 23.88 -12.95
C ASP A 289 -11.55 23.21 -14.31
N PHE A 290 -12.66 23.31 -15.05
CA PHE A 290 -12.76 22.73 -16.38
C PHE A 290 -11.75 23.37 -17.35
N PHE A 291 -11.65 24.70 -17.36
CA PHE A 291 -10.69 25.39 -18.24
C PHE A 291 -9.24 25.17 -17.81
N TYR A 292 -8.97 25.12 -16.52
CA TYR A 292 -7.65 24.79 -16.00
C TYR A 292 -7.22 23.36 -16.33
N PHE A 293 -8.13 22.40 -16.19
CA PHE A 293 -7.92 21.03 -16.65
C PHE A 293 -7.59 21.00 -18.14
N LEU A 294 -8.31 21.74 -18.99
CA LEU A 294 -7.98 21.81 -20.42
C LEU A 294 -6.60 22.42 -20.69
N ASP A 295 -6.19 23.42 -19.91
CA ASP A 295 -4.85 24.00 -20.01
C ASP A 295 -3.77 22.97 -19.64
N LEU A 296 -3.98 22.20 -18.58
CA LEU A 296 -3.11 21.08 -18.20
C LEU A 296 -3.14 19.96 -19.27
N PHE A 297 -4.31 19.66 -19.80
CA PHE A 297 -4.54 18.64 -20.82
C PHE A 297 -3.73 18.92 -22.10
N VAL A 298 -3.77 20.18 -22.56
CA VAL A 298 -3.03 20.63 -23.74
C VAL A 298 -1.53 20.69 -23.48
N GLN A 299 -1.11 21.00 -22.25
CA GLN A 299 0.31 20.95 -21.85
C GLN A 299 0.84 19.52 -21.87
N GLY A 300 -0.01 18.54 -21.54
CA GLY A 300 0.35 17.13 -21.42
C GLY A 300 1.33 16.89 -20.27
N CYS A 301 2.05 15.78 -20.35
CA CYS A 301 3.11 15.44 -19.41
C CYS A 301 4.44 16.15 -19.75
N SER A 302 5.03 16.87 -18.78
CA SER A 302 6.34 17.55 -18.92
C SER A 302 7.40 17.00 -17.98
#